data_AF-A0A6J8DYS3-F1
#
_entry.id   AF-A0A6J8DYS3-F1
#
_cell.length_a   1.000
_cell.length_b   1.000
_cell.length_c   1.000
_cell.angle_alpha   90.00
_cell.angle_beta   90.00
_cell.angle_gamma   90.00
#
_symmetry.space_group_name_H-M   'P 1'
#
loop_
_entity.id
_entity.type
_entity.pdbx_description
1 polymer ?
#
loop_
_entity_poly.entity_id
_entity_poly.type
_entity_poly.pdbx_seq_one_letter_code
_entity_poly.pdbx_strand_id
1 'polypeptide(L)'
;MLFLKKEKLEYGFIGDFNAKTSVLPDYIILDDNIIDILNLDEDNEILEYLFDYQNLLRNNIPLHRVSGCSCKPNNYGHRLLNLCKKLNIYSVNSRVSNDKGVGARTCKDISVVDYLILSSQLFPLLKKIAIAEFERYFLIATVRFVLNFKLHCSHILEAS
;
A
#
# COMPACT_ATOMS: atom_id res chain seq x y z
N MET A 1 27.89 13.20 19.47
CA MET A 1 26.64 12.41 19.39
C MET A 1 26.37 12.18 17.91
N LEU A 2 26.73 11.01 17.40
CA LEU A 2 26.51 10.64 15.99
C LEU A 2 25.04 10.23 15.86
N PHE A 3 24.23 11.04 15.18
CA PHE A 3 22.91 10.59 14.75
C PHE A 3 23.11 9.69 13.53
N LEU A 4 23.04 8.37 13.73
CA LEU A 4 22.87 7.44 12.63
C LEU A 4 21.47 7.69 12.06
N LYS A 5 21.41 8.40 10.92
CA LYS A 5 20.18 8.55 10.15
C LYS A 5 19.76 7.15 9.71
N LYS A 6 18.74 6.59 10.37
CA LYS A 6 18.22 5.27 10.03
C LYS A 6 17.59 5.40 8.64
N GLU A 7 18.20 4.81 7.62
CA GLU A 7 17.60 4.79 6.28
C GLU A 7 16.24 4.10 6.37
N LYS A 8 15.18 4.83 6.00
CA LYS A 8 13.83 4.28 5.89
C LYS A 8 13.83 3.36 4.67
N LEU A 9 13.84 2.05 4.94
CA LEU A 9 13.72 1.04 3.90
C LEU A 9 12.29 1.04 3.37
N GLU A 10 12.16 1.18 2.05
CA GLU A 10 10.89 1.06 1.34
C GLU A 10 10.66 -0.40 0.97
N TYR A 11 9.51 -0.95 1.37
CA TYR A 11 9.20 -2.36 1.14
C TYR A 11 7.74 -2.56 0.73
N GLY A 12 7.47 -3.78 0.26
CA GLY A 12 6.15 -4.20 -0.13
C GLY A 12 5.99 -5.70 -0.07
N PHE A 13 4.73 -6.12 0.02
CA PHE A 13 4.33 -7.52 0.06
C PHE A 13 3.39 -7.82 -1.10
N ILE A 14 3.48 -9.04 -1.60
CA ILE A 14 2.65 -9.56 -2.69
C ILE A 14 2.22 -10.98 -2.35
N GLY A 15 0.95 -11.30 -2.59
CA GLY A 15 0.47 -12.68 -2.54
C GLY A 15 -1.00 -12.80 -2.18
N ASP A 16 -1.43 -14.06 -2.03
CA ASP A 16 -2.74 -14.43 -1.49
C ASP A 16 -2.70 -14.37 0.04
N PHE A 17 -3.39 -13.39 0.60
CA PHE A 17 -3.51 -13.23 2.05
C PHE A 17 -4.75 -13.92 2.62
N ASN A 18 -5.63 -14.45 1.76
CA ASN A 18 -6.97 -14.94 2.12
C ASN A 18 -7.79 -13.92 2.96
N ALA A 19 -7.44 -12.64 2.80
CA ALA A 19 -7.91 -11.54 3.61
C ALA A 19 -9.01 -10.78 2.85
N LYS A 20 -10.23 -10.76 3.39
CA LYS A 20 -11.32 -9.95 2.83
C LYS A 20 -11.35 -8.64 3.58
N THR A 21 -10.94 -7.56 2.93
CA THR A 21 -10.85 -6.23 3.56
C THR A 21 -12.02 -5.31 3.20
N SER A 22 -12.76 -5.63 2.11
CA SER A 22 -13.80 -4.77 1.56
C SER A 22 -13.28 -3.33 1.36
N VAL A 23 -14.07 -2.31 1.72
CA VAL A 23 -13.72 -0.89 1.62
C VAL A 23 -13.11 -0.31 2.90
N LEU A 24 -12.78 -1.15 3.89
CA LEU A 24 -12.21 -0.66 5.14
C LEU A 24 -10.85 0.02 4.91
N PRO A 25 -10.56 1.12 5.65
CA PRO A 25 -9.32 1.88 5.50
C PRO A 25 -8.13 1.10 6.07
N ASP A 26 -7.01 1.20 5.36
CA ASP A 26 -5.70 0.64 5.71
C ASP A 26 -4.72 1.70 6.25
N TYR A 27 -5.22 2.90 6.52
CA TYR A 27 -4.49 4.04 7.08
C TYR A 27 -5.12 4.49 8.40
N ILE A 28 -4.40 5.35 9.12
CA ILE A 28 -4.86 6.01 10.34
C ILE A 28 -5.07 7.49 10.02
N ILE A 29 -6.17 8.06 10.53
CA ILE A 29 -6.34 9.51 10.63
C ILE A 29 -6.14 9.85 12.10
N LEU A 30 -5.22 10.76 12.38
CA LEU A 30 -5.05 11.29 13.72
C LEU A 30 -6.10 12.35 13.99
N ASP A 31 -6.60 12.35 15.22
CA ASP A 31 -7.46 13.41 15.75
C ASP A 31 -6.59 14.59 16.18
N ASP A 32 -7.05 15.82 15.95
CA ASP A 32 -6.38 17.06 16.36
C ASP A 32 -5.99 17.03 17.85
N ASN A 33 -6.84 16.43 18.69
CA ASN A 33 -6.55 16.28 20.13
C ASN A 33 -5.29 15.45 20.40
N ILE A 34 -5.02 14.42 19.58
CA ILE A 34 -3.81 13.57 19.75
C ILE A 34 -2.56 14.35 19.34
N ILE A 35 -2.66 15.15 18.28
CA ILE A 35 -1.57 16.01 17.80
C ILE A 35 -1.19 17.01 18.89
N ASP A 36 -2.20 17.66 19.49
CA ASP A 36 -2.02 18.61 20.58
C ASP A 36 -1.41 17.95 21.83
N ILE A 37 -1.94 16.80 22.27
CA ILE A 37 -1.44 16.06 23.44
C ILE A 37 0.03 15.65 23.28
N LEU A 38 0.39 15.21 22.08
CA LEU A 38 1.75 14.77 21.77
C LEU A 38 2.69 15.95 21.43
N ASN A 39 2.17 17.18 21.37
CA ASN A 39 2.90 18.39 21.00
C ASN A 39 3.71 18.17 19.71
N LEU A 40 3.07 17.58 18.71
CA LEU A 40 3.71 17.30 17.42
C LEU A 40 3.69 18.58 16.59
N ASP A 41 4.88 19.13 16.33
CA ASP A 41 5.12 20.24 15.42
C ASP A 41 5.37 19.76 13.97
N GLU A 42 5.23 20.66 12.99
CA GLU A 42 5.39 20.34 11.56
C GLU A 42 6.76 19.74 11.21
N ASP A 43 7.80 20.07 11.99
CA ASP A 43 9.17 19.58 11.81
C ASP A 43 9.43 18.22 12.49
N ASN A 44 8.41 17.58 13.07
CA ASN A 44 8.57 16.32 13.80
C ASN A 44 8.61 15.11 12.86
N GLU A 45 9.71 14.33 12.89
CA GLU A 45 9.81 13.06 12.15
C GLU A 45 8.67 12.08 12.50
N ILE A 46 8.12 12.16 13.73
CA ILE A 46 6.97 11.37 14.15
C ILE A 46 5.71 11.79 13.39
N LEU A 47 5.51 13.09 13.18
CA LEU A 47 4.38 13.61 12.41
C LEU A 47 4.49 13.14 10.96
N GLU A 48 5.67 13.23 10.33
CA GLU A 48 5.89 12.71 8.97
C GLU A 48 5.58 11.21 8.88
N TYR A 49 6.02 10.41 9.86
CA TYR A 49 5.69 8.99 9.92
C TYR A 49 4.19 8.75 10.07
N LEU A 50 3.50 9.46 10.96
CA LEU A 50 2.07 9.27 11.21
C LEU A 50 1.18 9.76 10.05
N PHE A 51 1.65 10.76 9.30
CA PHE A 51 0.96 11.34 8.15
C PHE A 51 1.47 10.81 6.80
N ASP A 52 2.08 9.62 6.78
CA ASP A 52 2.64 9.02 5.57
C ASP A 52 1.59 8.87 4.44
N TYR A 53 0.30 8.76 4.79
CA TYR A 53 -0.79 8.72 3.81
C TYR A 53 -0.89 10.00 2.95
N GLN A 54 -0.38 11.14 3.43
CA GLN A 54 -0.32 12.37 2.64
C GLN A 54 0.51 12.20 1.38
N ASN A 55 1.51 11.31 1.38
CA ASN A 55 2.27 11.00 0.16
C ASN A 55 1.39 10.40 -0.93
N LEU A 56 0.36 9.61 -0.57
CA LEU A 56 -0.63 9.12 -1.53
C LEU A 56 -1.39 10.29 -2.15
N LEU A 57 -1.87 11.22 -1.31
CA LEU A 57 -2.64 12.39 -1.75
C LEU A 57 -1.81 13.30 -2.67
N ARG A 58 -0.57 13.62 -2.28
CA ARG A 58 0.38 14.43 -3.07
C ARG A 58 0.63 13.84 -4.47
N ASN A 59 0.54 12.51 -4.60
CA ASN A 59 0.73 11.80 -5.86
C ASN A 59 -0.59 11.44 -6.58
N ASN A 60 -1.71 12.08 -6.22
CA ASN A 60 -3.04 11.84 -6.80
C ASN A 60 -3.51 10.37 -6.71
N ILE A 61 -3.09 9.68 -5.64
CA ILE A 61 -3.48 8.31 -5.33
C ILE A 61 -4.68 8.35 -4.37
N PRO A 62 -5.80 7.68 -4.67
CA PRO A 62 -6.99 7.68 -3.82
C PRO A 62 -6.71 7.09 -2.43
N LEU A 63 -7.09 7.83 -1.39
CA LEU A 63 -6.99 7.36 -0.02
C LEU A 63 -8.05 6.28 0.27
N HIS A 64 -9.28 6.49 -0.17
CA HIS A 64 -10.36 5.52 -0.04
C HIS A 64 -10.30 4.45 -1.12
N ARG A 65 -10.42 3.20 -0.71
CA ARG A 65 -10.44 2.05 -1.62
C ARG A 65 -11.87 1.76 -2.06
N VAL A 66 -11.98 1.20 -3.27
CA VAL A 66 -13.20 0.61 -3.80
C VAL A 66 -13.02 -0.90 -3.82
N SER A 67 -14.09 -1.66 -3.65
CA SER A 67 -14.06 -3.11 -3.83
C SER A 67 -15.21 -3.54 -4.71
N GLY A 68 -14.90 -4.27 -5.78
CA GLY A 68 -15.88 -4.97 -6.59
C GLY A 68 -16.49 -6.19 -5.87
N CYS A 69 -16.01 -6.51 -4.66
CA CYS A 69 -16.58 -7.57 -3.82
C CYS A 69 -17.58 -6.98 -2.81
N SER A 70 -18.79 -7.54 -2.76
CA SER A 70 -19.77 -7.27 -1.68
C SER A 70 -19.52 -8.11 -0.41
N CYS A 71 -18.40 -8.83 -0.35
CA CYS A 71 -18.05 -9.65 0.80
C CYS A 71 -17.76 -8.80 2.04
N LYS A 72 -18.32 -9.24 3.17
CA LYS A 72 -17.97 -8.68 4.47
C LYS A 72 -16.50 -8.96 4.80
N PRO A 73 -15.83 -8.02 5.50
CA PRO A 73 -14.50 -8.28 6.01
C PRO A 73 -14.43 -9.53 6.89
N ASN A 74 -13.31 -10.26 6.82
CA ASN A 74 -13.06 -11.41 7.68
C ASN A 74 -11.93 -11.11 8.69
N ASN A 75 -11.68 -12.05 9.61
CA ASN A 75 -10.63 -11.90 10.63
C ASN A 75 -9.24 -11.65 10.03
N TYR A 76 -8.90 -12.31 8.91
CA TYR A 76 -7.65 -12.07 8.19
C TYR A 76 -7.60 -10.68 7.57
N GLY A 77 -8.72 -10.17 7.06
CA GLY A 77 -8.88 -8.80 6.58
C GLY A 77 -8.60 -7.76 7.67
N HIS A 78 -9.21 -7.92 8.84
CA HIS A 78 -8.94 -7.02 9.97
C HIS A 78 -7.48 -7.07 10.41
N ARG A 79 -6.86 -8.26 10.43
CA ARG A 79 -5.43 -8.40 10.77
C ARG A 79 -4.53 -7.76 9.72
N LEU A 80 -4.83 -7.92 8.43
CA LEU A 80 -4.11 -7.29 7.35
C LEU A 80 -4.19 -5.77 7.41
N LEU A 81 -5.38 -5.22 7.64
CA LEU A 81 -5.57 -3.77 7.81
C LEU A 81 -4.82 -3.23 9.02
N ASN A 82 -4.78 -3.98 10.13
CA ASN A 82 -3.99 -3.60 11.30
C ASN A 82 -2.48 -3.64 11.01
N LEU A 83 -2.01 -4.60 10.23
CA LEU A 83 -0.62 -4.64 9.77
C LEU A 83 -0.30 -3.40 8.92
N CYS A 84 -1.16 -3.10 7.94
CA CYS A 84 -1.02 -1.92 7.08
C CYS A 84 -0.89 -0.62 7.88
N LYS A 85 -1.82 -0.39 8.81
CA LYS A 85 -1.84 0.79 9.67
C LYS A 85 -0.61 0.91 10.57
N LYS A 86 -0.10 -0.21 11.08
CA LYS A 86 1.07 -0.23 11.96
C LYS A 86 2.39 -0.02 11.22
N LEU A 87 2.43 -0.40 9.95
CA LEU A 87 3.65 -0.34 9.14
C LEU A 87 3.65 0.84 8.14
N ASN A 88 2.58 1.63 8.09
CA ASN A 88 2.37 2.67 7.07
C ASN A 88 2.56 2.15 5.64
N ILE A 89 1.93 1.02 5.37
CA ILE A 89 1.88 0.40 4.05
C ILE A 89 0.43 0.28 3.59
N TYR A 90 0.21 0.34 2.28
CA TYR A 90 -1.11 0.53 1.71
C TYR A 90 -1.36 -0.47 0.60
N SER A 91 -2.58 -0.99 0.55
CA SER A 91 -3.03 -1.86 -0.54
C SER A 91 -3.07 -1.06 -1.84
N VAL A 92 -2.42 -1.58 -2.87
CA VAL A 92 -2.39 -0.95 -4.19
C VAL A 92 -3.68 -1.22 -4.97
N ASN A 93 -4.33 -2.36 -4.70
CA ASN A 93 -5.62 -2.73 -5.27
C ASN A 93 -6.62 -1.57 -5.13
N SER A 94 -7.38 -1.31 -6.18
CA SER A 94 -8.33 -0.20 -6.35
C SER A 94 -7.76 1.21 -6.46
N ARG A 95 -6.45 1.42 -6.32
CA ARG A 95 -5.84 2.77 -6.27
C ARG A 95 -5.10 3.20 -7.53
N VAL A 96 -4.59 2.26 -8.31
CA VAL A 96 -3.64 2.53 -9.40
C VAL A 96 -4.03 1.82 -10.70
N SER A 97 -3.67 2.44 -11.83
CA SER A 97 -3.81 1.87 -13.18
C SER A 97 -5.26 1.46 -13.50
N ASN A 98 -5.44 0.36 -14.24
CA ASN A 98 -6.73 -0.13 -14.72
C ASN A 98 -7.67 -0.58 -13.60
N ASP A 99 -7.14 -0.80 -12.40
CA ASP A 99 -7.93 -1.18 -11.23
C ASP A 99 -8.40 0.05 -10.42
N LYS A 100 -7.91 1.26 -10.73
CA LYS A 100 -8.25 2.49 -10.00
C LYS A 100 -9.76 2.74 -10.00
N GLY A 101 -10.36 2.80 -8.81
CA GLY A 101 -11.80 3.00 -8.63
C GLY A 101 -12.68 1.78 -8.95
N VAL A 102 -12.08 0.64 -9.32
CA VAL A 102 -12.81 -0.59 -9.66
C VAL A 102 -12.74 -1.59 -8.50
N GLY A 103 -11.52 -1.92 -8.05
CA GLY A 103 -11.31 -2.93 -7.02
C GLY A 103 -11.67 -4.34 -7.51
N ALA A 104 -11.14 -4.70 -8.67
CA ALA A 104 -11.40 -5.95 -9.36
C ALA A 104 -11.07 -7.16 -8.47
N ARG A 105 -11.85 -8.22 -8.67
CA ARG A 105 -11.81 -9.45 -7.88
C ARG A 105 -10.59 -10.27 -8.33
N THR A 106 -9.95 -10.93 -7.39
CA THR A 106 -8.71 -11.70 -7.63
C THR A 106 -8.89 -13.20 -7.39
N CYS A 107 -10.04 -13.63 -6.87
CA CYS A 107 -10.33 -15.04 -6.67
C CYS A 107 -11.74 -15.37 -7.12
N LYS A 108 -11.83 -16.24 -8.13
CA LYS A 108 -13.05 -16.84 -8.69
C LYS A 108 -14.14 -15.82 -9.06
N ASP A 109 -13.77 -14.59 -9.41
CA ASP A 109 -14.69 -13.47 -9.58
C ASP A 109 -15.66 -13.25 -8.41
N ILE A 110 -15.26 -13.67 -7.21
CA ILE A 110 -16.07 -13.56 -5.99
C ILE A 110 -15.40 -12.61 -5.00
N SER A 111 -14.09 -12.69 -4.80
CA SER A 111 -13.41 -11.93 -3.74
C SER A 111 -12.07 -11.33 -4.14
N VAL A 112 -11.66 -10.30 -3.40
CA VAL A 112 -10.31 -9.73 -3.43
C VAL A 112 -9.54 -10.31 -2.26
N VAL A 113 -8.57 -11.18 -2.55
CA VAL A 113 -7.74 -11.86 -1.54
C VAL A 113 -6.24 -11.78 -1.84
N ASP A 114 -5.90 -11.47 -3.10
CA ASP A 114 -4.55 -11.24 -3.57
C ASP A 114 -4.26 -9.75 -3.53
N TYR A 115 -3.21 -9.39 -2.82
CA TYR A 115 -2.85 -7.99 -2.62
C TYR A 115 -1.42 -7.72 -3.07
N LEU A 116 -1.24 -6.56 -3.69
CA LEU A 116 0.03 -5.85 -3.65
C LEU A 116 -0.10 -4.76 -2.59
N ILE A 117 0.83 -4.73 -1.65
CA ILE A 117 0.85 -3.79 -0.53
C ILE A 117 2.21 -3.13 -0.53
N LEU A 118 2.26 -1.80 -0.54
CA LEU A 118 3.51 -1.06 -0.65
C LEU A 118 3.56 0.09 0.34
N SER A 119 4.77 0.50 0.68
CA SER A 119 5.04 1.81 1.29
C SER A 119 4.62 2.93 0.32
N SER A 120 4.15 4.07 0.83
CA SER A 120 3.53 5.13 0.00
C SER A 120 4.49 5.70 -1.06
N GLN A 121 5.78 5.73 -0.76
CA GLN A 121 6.86 6.23 -1.60
C GLN A 121 7.06 5.40 -2.88
N LEU A 122 6.59 4.15 -2.88
CA LEU A 122 6.68 3.26 -4.04
C LEU A 122 5.49 3.39 -5.00
N PHE A 123 4.38 4.01 -4.58
CA PHE A 123 3.20 4.18 -5.44
C PHE A 123 3.48 4.95 -6.73
N PRO A 124 4.23 6.07 -6.73
CA PRO A 124 4.53 6.82 -7.95
C PRO A 124 5.34 6.04 -8.98
N LEU A 125 6.01 4.97 -8.55
CA LEU A 125 6.81 4.10 -9.43
C LEU A 125 5.94 3.06 -10.16
N LEU A 126 4.69 2.89 -9.76
CA LEU A 126 3.75 1.95 -10.37
C LEU A 126 3.14 2.53 -11.66
N LYS A 127 3.54 1.97 -12.81
CA LYS A 127 2.96 2.34 -14.11
C LYS A 127 1.71 1.54 -14.47
N LYS A 128 1.71 0.23 -14.22
CA LYS A 128 0.64 -0.66 -14.67
C LYS A 128 0.41 -1.81 -13.70
N ILE A 129 -0.86 -2.09 -13.44
CA ILE A 129 -1.31 -3.26 -12.68
C ILE A 129 -2.35 -3.98 -13.53
N ALA A 130 -2.19 -5.29 -13.67
CA ALA A 130 -3.11 -6.12 -14.42
C ALA A 130 -3.52 -7.32 -13.57
N ILE A 131 -4.81 -7.39 -13.24
CA ILE A 131 -5.40 -8.60 -12.69
C ILE A 131 -5.71 -9.48 -13.90
N ALA A 132 -5.00 -10.61 -14.05
CA ALA A 132 -5.27 -11.50 -15.17
C ALA A 132 -6.49 -12.37 -14.84
N GLU A 133 -7.25 -12.72 -15.87
CA GLU A 133 -8.43 -13.57 -15.74
C GLU A 133 -8.06 -14.97 -15.23
N PHE A 134 -9.02 -15.59 -14.57
CA PHE A 134 -8.90 -16.92 -14.01
C PHE A 134 -8.72 -17.97 -15.13
N GLU A 135 -7.52 -18.55 -15.26
CA GLU A 135 -7.31 -19.72 -16.10
C GLU A 135 -7.80 -20.98 -15.38
N ARG A 136 -8.66 -21.78 -16.03
CA ARG A 136 -9.35 -22.97 -15.46
C ARG A 136 -8.46 -23.98 -14.71
N TYR A 137 -7.14 -23.98 -14.93
CA TYR A 137 -6.19 -24.91 -14.32
C TYR A 137 -5.45 -24.34 -13.10
N PHE A 138 -5.58 -23.04 -12.84
CA PHE A 138 -5.09 -22.41 -11.62
C PHE A 138 -6.27 -22.17 -10.68
N LEU A 139 -6.22 -22.70 -9.45
CA LEU A 139 -7.28 -22.54 -8.44
C LEU A 139 -7.43 -21.09 -7.92
N ILE A 140 -6.63 -20.15 -8.43
CA ILE A 140 -6.48 -18.75 -8.01
C ILE A 140 -6.32 -17.89 -9.28
N ALA A 141 -6.91 -16.69 -9.34
CA ALA A 141 -6.65 -15.81 -10.48
C ALA A 141 -5.20 -15.30 -10.38
N THR A 142 -4.47 -15.31 -11.49
CA THR A 142 -3.08 -14.87 -11.46
C THR A 142 -3.04 -13.34 -11.43
N VAL A 143 -2.66 -12.74 -10.30
CA VAL A 143 -2.44 -11.29 -10.29
C VAL A 143 -1.04 -10.99 -10.80
N ARG A 144 -0.95 -10.35 -11.98
CA ARG A 144 0.33 -9.95 -12.58
C ARG A 144 0.60 -8.48 -12.27
N PHE A 145 1.55 -8.26 -11.38
CA PHE A 145 2.05 -6.92 -11.11
C PHE A 145 3.25 -6.63 -12.01
N VAL A 146 3.16 -5.59 -12.83
CA VAL A 146 4.28 -5.15 -13.66
C VAL A 146 4.92 -3.94 -12.98
N LEU A 147 5.98 -4.20 -12.23
CA LEU A 147 6.80 -3.17 -11.58
C LEU A 147 7.90 -2.73 -12.55
N ASN A 148 8.03 -1.43 -12.80
CA ASN A 148 9.19 -0.88 -13.51
C ASN A 148 9.99 -0.02 -12.53
N PHE A 149 11.07 -0.57 -11.99
CA PHE A 149 12.02 0.19 -11.20
C PHE A 149 13.00 0.88 -12.14
N LYS A 150 13.17 2.21 -12.00
CA LYS A 150 14.35 2.90 -12.53
C LYS A 150 15.33 3.05 -11.37
N LEU A 151 16.22 2.07 -11.22
CA LEU A 151 17.31 2.17 -10.25
C LEU A 151 18.30 3.22 -10.76
N HIS A 152 18.45 4.33 -10.03
CA HIS A 152 19.52 5.28 -10.27
C HIS A 152 20.72 4.82 -9.44
N CYS A 153 21.69 4.19 -10.10
CA CYS A 153 22.93 3.75 -9.45
C CYS A 153 23.98 4.86 -9.64
N SER A 154 24.15 5.71 -8.64
CA SER A 154 25.25 6.68 -8.59
C SER A 154 26.40 6.07 -7.79
N HIS A 155 27.22 5.24 -8.43
CA HIS A 155 28.56 4.97 -7.91
C HIS A 155 29.48 6.12 -8.32
N ILE A 156 29.85 6.96 -7.36
CA ILE A 156 31.07 7.75 -7.44
C ILE A 156 32.21 6.76 -7.20
N LEU A 157 32.88 6.35 -8.27
CA LEU A 157 34.22 5.77 -8.15
C LEU A 157 35.20 6.94 -8.09
N GLU A 158 35.52 7.40 -6.89
CA GLU A 158 36.78 8.13 -6.69
C GLU A 158 37.90 7.10 -6.80
N ALA A 159 38.55 7.06 -7.98
CA ALA A 159 39.79 6.35 -8.17
C ALA A 159 40.93 7.22 -7.63
N SER A 160 41.62 6.67 -6.61
CA SER A 160 42.91 7.09 -6.07
C SER A 160 44.04 7.06 -7.11
#